data_AF-A0A2D9T8F1-F1
#
_entry.id   AF-A0A2D9T8F1-F1
#
_cell.length_a   1.000
_cell.length_b   1.000
_cell.length_c   1.000
_cell.angle_alpha   90.00
_cell.angle_beta   90.00
_cell.angle_gamma   90.00
#
_symmetry.space_group_name_H-M   'P 1'
#
loop_
_entity.id
_entity.type
_entity.pdbx_description
1 polymer ?
#
loop_
_entity_poly.entity_id
_entity_poly.type
_entity_poly.pdbx_seq_one_letter_code
_entity_poly.pdbx_strand_id
1 'polypeptide(L)'
;MALPPQSIIALQAVKLTHDELLALAGSARVMVFADGEFSEGEVAIVERMGEELGLDDLRWRAIWKEAREAFAADRSALEAAAAVARPEAQEVIYEQLYVLATDGTIVDAEWDILEWLDETWRARGDG
;
A
#
# COMPACT_ATOMS: atom_id res chain seq x y z
N MET A 1 -32.33 3.38 13.70
CA MET A 1 -31.20 3.92 14.47
C MET A 1 -30.08 4.17 13.48
N ALA A 2 -29.92 5.40 13.03
CA ALA A 2 -28.89 5.75 12.05
C ALA A 2 -27.56 5.96 12.78
N LEU A 3 -26.51 5.28 12.33
CA LEU A 3 -25.15 5.55 12.78
C LEU A 3 -24.73 6.94 12.28
N PRO A 4 -24.02 7.74 13.08
CA PRO A 4 -23.53 9.05 12.63
C PRO A 4 -22.42 8.88 11.58
N PRO A 5 -22.30 9.81 10.60
CA PRO A 5 -21.16 9.85 9.69
C PRO A 5 -19.91 10.32 10.45
N GLN A 6 -19.10 9.38 10.93
CA GLN A 6 -17.81 9.66 11.56
C GLN A 6 -16.62 9.15 10.73
N SER A 7 -16.53 9.51 9.45
CA SER A 7 -15.38 9.07 8.63
C SER A 7 -14.75 10.18 7.78
N ILE A 8 -15.05 11.47 8.04
CA ILE A 8 -14.52 12.56 7.20
C ILE A 8 -13.48 13.45 7.93
N ILE A 9 -13.26 13.32 9.25
CA ILE A 9 -12.45 14.32 10.00
C ILE A 9 -11.43 13.70 10.98
N ALA A 10 -10.74 12.63 10.58
CA ALA A 10 -9.57 12.16 11.34
C ALA A 10 -8.45 11.55 10.49
N LEU A 11 -8.23 12.01 9.25
CA LEU A 11 -6.87 11.95 8.67
C LEU A 11 -5.99 12.95 9.45
N GLN A 12 -5.64 12.62 10.69
CA GLN A 12 -4.33 13.03 11.16
C GLN A 12 -3.37 12.39 10.17
N ALA A 13 -2.62 13.19 9.41
CA ALA A 13 -1.68 12.69 8.42
C ALA A 13 -0.73 11.70 9.11
N VAL A 14 -1.05 10.41 9.07
CA VAL A 14 -0.19 9.36 9.55
C VAL A 14 0.97 9.37 8.58
N LYS A 15 2.04 10.03 9.01
CA LYS A 15 3.23 10.15 8.21
C LYS A 15 3.92 8.80 8.27
N LEU A 16 3.79 8.04 7.19
CA LEU A 16 4.63 6.88 6.96
C LEU A 16 6.10 7.32 7.03
N THR A 17 6.89 6.52 7.74
CA THR A 17 8.35 6.62 7.73
C THR A 17 8.87 6.30 6.33
N HIS A 18 10.14 6.56 6.08
CA HIS A 18 10.76 6.23 4.80
C HIS A 18 10.66 4.72 4.49
N ASP A 19 10.98 3.88 5.47
CA ASP A 19 10.93 2.41 5.30
C ASP A 19 9.50 1.91 5.07
N GLU A 20 8.51 2.49 5.75
CA GLU A 20 7.09 2.17 5.53
C GLU A 20 6.60 2.65 4.15
N LEU A 21 7.11 3.79 3.66
CA LEU A 21 6.85 4.25 2.29
C LEU A 21 7.46 3.32 1.24
N LEU A 22 8.68 2.81 1.49
CA LEU A 22 9.30 1.81 0.62
C LEU A 22 8.52 0.50 0.62
N ALA A 23 8.05 0.05 1.78
CA ALA A 23 7.23 -1.15 1.91
C ALA A 23 5.90 -1.01 1.16
N LEU A 24 5.23 0.15 1.26
CA LEU A 24 4.02 0.46 0.51
C LEU A 24 4.29 0.46 -1.01
N ALA A 25 5.26 1.24 -1.47
CA ALA A 25 5.56 1.35 -2.89
C ALA A 25 6.02 0.02 -3.51
N GLY A 26 6.81 -0.76 -2.76
CA GLY A 26 7.20 -2.11 -3.16
C GLY A 26 6.00 -3.05 -3.30
N SER A 27 5.10 -3.06 -2.30
CA SER A 27 3.91 -3.92 -2.31
C SER A 27 2.93 -3.54 -3.42
N ALA A 28 2.70 -2.24 -3.63
CA ALA A 28 1.87 -1.73 -4.72
C ALA A 28 2.44 -2.14 -6.08
N ARG A 29 3.77 -2.14 -6.24
CA ARG A 29 4.43 -2.63 -7.45
C ARG A 29 4.23 -4.13 -7.65
N VAL A 30 4.18 -4.94 -6.59
CA VAL A 30 3.88 -6.38 -6.72
C VAL A 30 2.47 -6.61 -7.26
N MET A 31 1.50 -5.84 -6.77
CA MET A 31 0.10 -5.95 -7.21
C MET A 31 -0.06 -5.51 -8.68
N VAL A 32 0.52 -4.38 -9.06
CA VAL A 32 0.36 -3.84 -10.42
C VAL A 32 1.23 -4.55 -11.46
N PHE A 33 2.40 -5.07 -11.06
CA PHE A 33 3.36 -5.64 -12.01
C PHE A 33 3.28 -7.17 -12.11
N ALA A 34 2.16 -7.76 -11.68
CA ALA A 34 1.98 -9.22 -11.69
C ALA A 34 2.06 -9.82 -13.11
N ASP A 35 1.69 -9.06 -14.15
CA ASP A 35 1.78 -9.48 -15.56
C ASP A 35 3.02 -8.95 -16.32
N GLY A 36 3.82 -8.08 -15.69
CA GLY A 36 5.07 -7.54 -16.23
C GLY A 36 4.96 -6.25 -17.05
N GLU A 37 3.77 -5.65 -17.17
CA GLU A 37 3.59 -4.33 -17.79
C GLU A 37 2.75 -3.40 -16.90
N PHE A 38 2.86 -2.09 -17.12
CA PHE A 38 1.97 -1.10 -16.50
C PHE A 38 0.99 -0.62 -17.57
N SER A 39 -0.31 -0.73 -17.32
CA SER A 39 -1.33 -0.01 -18.09
C SER A 39 -1.36 1.48 -17.71
N GLU A 40 -1.86 2.33 -18.62
CA GLU A 40 -2.04 3.77 -18.34
C GLU A 40 -2.97 4.02 -17.13
N GLY A 41 -3.96 3.15 -16.92
CA GLY A 41 -4.87 3.22 -15.77
C GLY A 41 -4.16 2.96 -14.45
N GLU A 42 -3.27 1.96 -14.40
CA GLU A 42 -2.53 1.61 -13.19
C GLU A 42 -1.49 2.68 -12.82
N VAL A 43 -0.87 3.32 -13.81
CA VAL A 43 0.03 4.46 -13.56
C VAL A 43 -0.72 5.60 -12.87
N ALA A 44 -1.93 5.92 -13.33
CA ALA A 44 -2.73 6.98 -12.74
C ALA A 44 -3.15 6.68 -11.29
N ILE A 45 -3.41 5.41 -10.97
CA ILE A 45 -3.74 4.98 -9.60
C ILE A 45 -2.51 5.14 -8.69
N VAL A 46 -1.34 4.68 -9.16
CA VAL A 46 -0.08 4.81 -8.40
C VAL A 46 0.29 6.27 -8.17
N GLU A 47 0.10 7.16 -9.15
CA GLU A 47 0.35 8.60 -8.96
C GLU A 47 -0.60 9.20 -7.91
N ARG A 48 -1.88 8.82 -7.92
CA ARG A 48 -2.89 9.28 -6.94
C ARG A 48 -2.54 8.88 -5.51
N MET A 49 -1.96 7.69 -5.30
CA MET A 49 -1.52 7.27 -3.95
C MET A 49 -0.56 8.28 -3.31
N GLY A 50 0.39 8.82 -4.07
CA GLY A 50 1.32 9.83 -3.57
C GLY A 50 0.60 11.10 -3.08
N GLU A 51 -0.41 11.55 -3.84
CA GLU A 51 -1.23 12.71 -3.49
C GLU A 51 -2.06 12.47 -2.22
N GLU A 52 -2.67 11.29 -2.08
CA GLU A 52 -3.46 10.89 -0.92
C GLU A 52 -2.61 10.82 0.36
N LEU A 53 -1.34 10.42 0.23
CA LEU A 53 -0.36 10.44 1.32
C LEU A 53 0.19 11.84 1.63
N GLY A 54 -0.24 12.88 0.90
CA GLY A 54 0.24 14.25 1.04
C GLY A 54 1.71 14.41 0.63
N LEU A 55 2.20 13.55 -0.26
CA LEU A 55 3.53 13.64 -0.84
C LEU A 55 3.47 14.43 -2.15
N ASP A 56 4.47 15.26 -2.39
CA ASP A 56 4.66 15.82 -3.73
C ASP A 56 5.11 14.73 -4.72
N ASP A 57 4.81 14.96 -6.00
CA ASP A 57 5.10 14.02 -7.10
C ASP A 57 6.60 13.65 -7.16
N LEU A 58 7.50 14.60 -6.91
CA LEU A 58 8.95 14.34 -6.95
C LEU A 58 9.35 13.35 -5.85
N ARG A 59 8.85 13.55 -4.63
CA ARG A 59 9.12 12.69 -3.49
C ARG A 59 8.51 11.32 -3.67
N TRP A 60 7.27 11.23 -4.16
CA TRP A 60 6.64 9.94 -4.43
C TRP A 60 7.41 9.15 -5.50
N ARG A 61 7.79 9.79 -6.61
CA ARG A 61 8.62 9.16 -7.65
C ARG A 61 9.98 8.70 -7.13
N ALA A 62 10.60 9.46 -6.23
CA ALA A 62 11.86 9.05 -5.60
C ALA A 62 11.68 7.78 -4.75
N ILE A 63 10.64 7.73 -3.90
CA ILE A 63 10.28 6.53 -3.12
C ILE A 63 10.00 5.34 -4.04
N TRP A 64 9.21 5.54 -5.10
CA TRP A 64 8.86 4.48 -6.05
C TRP A 64 10.10 3.90 -6.73
N LYS A 65 11.01 4.76 -7.17
CA LYS A 65 12.29 4.36 -7.75
C LYS A 65 13.15 3.62 -6.73
N GLU A 66 13.24 4.12 -5.51
CA GLU A 66 14.04 3.49 -4.46
C GLU A 66 13.48 2.12 -4.07
N ALA A 67 12.16 1.98 -3.93
CA ALA A 67 11.51 0.69 -3.71
C ALA A 67 11.76 -0.29 -4.88
N ARG A 68 11.86 0.22 -6.12
CA ARG A 68 12.25 -0.57 -7.28
C ARG A 68 13.68 -1.12 -7.19
N GLU A 69 14.59 -0.35 -6.64
CA GLU A 69 15.99 -0.73 -6.46
C GLU A 69 16.18 -1.61 -5.21
N ALA A 70 15.40 -1.37 -4.16
CA ALA A 70 15.47 -2.09 -2.89
C ALA A 70 14.81 -3.47 -2.93
N PHE A 71 13.70 -3.61 -3.66
CA PHE A 71 12.91 -4.83 -3.73
C PHE A 71 12.80 -5.35 -5.15
N ALA A 72 12.98 -6.66 -5.32
CA ALA A 72 12.45 -7.35 -6.49
C ALA A 72 10.90 -7.23 -6.47
N ALA A 73 10.26 -7.29 -7.64
CA ALA A 73 8.79 -7.23 -7.74
C ALA A 73 8.21 -8.59 -7.32
N ASP A 74 8.48 -9.00 -6.09
CA ASP A 74 8.17 -10.32 -5.57
C ASP A 74 7.84 -10.26 -4.07
N ARG A 75 7.84 -11.43 -3.44
CA ARG A 75 7.51 -11.62 -2.04
C ARG A 75 8.35 -10.76 -1.09
N SER A 76 9.56 -10.34 -1.46
CA SER A 76 10.43 -9.53 -0.59
C SER A 76 9.81 -8.17 -0.23
N ALA A 77 9.07 -7.54 -1.16
CA ALA A 77 8.37 -6.29 -0.87
C ALA A 77 7.19 -6.51 0.09
N LEU A 78 6.46 -7.62 -0.08
CA LEU A 78 5.35 -7.99 0.78
C LEU A 78 5.84 -8.34 2.20
N GLU A 79 6.99 -8.98 2.32
CA GLU A 79 7.63 -9.25 3.62
C GLU A 79 8.04 -7.96 4.34
N ALA A 80 8.48 -6.93 3.60
CA ALA A 80 8.76 -5.62 4.18
C ALA A 80 7.49 -4.96 4.75
N ALA A 81 6.35 -5.04 4.03
CA ALA A 81 5.07 -4.57 4.54
C ALA A 81 4.59 -5.38 5.76
N ALA A 82 4.73 -6.71 5.72
CA ALA A 82 4.40 -7.58 6.85
C ALA A 82 5.28 -7.33 8.10
N ALA A 83 6.47 -6.75 7.92
CA ALA A 83 7.37 -6.40 9.01
C ALA A 83 7.00 -5.07 9.72
N VAL A 84 6.13 -4.25 9.12
CA VAL A 84 5.66 -3.00 9.73
C VAL A 84 4.95 -3.31 11.04
N ALA A 85 5.44 -2.71 12.13
CA ALA A 85 4.94 -2.98 13.49
C ALA A 85 3.95 -1.93 14.01
N ARG A 86 3.93 -0.74 13.38
CA ARG A 86 3.11 0.38 13.82
C ARG A 86 1.68 0.23 13.28
N PRO A 87 0.65 0.03 14.12
CA PRO A 87 -0.72 -0.23 13.66
C PRO A 87 -1.27 0.85 12.73
N GLU A 88 -0.97 2.11 13.00
CA GLU A 88 -1.41 3.23 12.17
C GLU A 88 -0.78 3.18 10.78
N ALA A 89 0.46 2.68 10.66
CA ALA A 89 1.08 2.50 9.35
C ALA A 89 0.54 1.26 8.63
N GLN A 90 0.22 0.18 9.35
CA GLN A 90 -0.44 -0.99 8.78
C GLN A 90 -1.78 -0.62 8.17
N GLU A 91 -2.59 0.18 8.87
CA GLU A 91 -3.89 0.68 8.39
C GLU A 91 -3.75 1.47 7.09
N VAL A 92 -2.85 2.47 7.06
CA VAL A 92 -2.61 3.26 5.84
C VAL A 92 -2.09 2.41 4.68
N ILE A 93 -1.17 1.48 4.94
CA ILE A 93 -0.64 0.58 3.91
C ILE A 93 -1.77 -0.29 3.35
N TYR A 94 -2.58 -0.89 4.23
CA TYR A 94 -3.70 -1.74 3.85
C TYR A 94 -4.72 -0.98 3.00
N GLU A 95 -5.13 0.22 3.44
CA GLU A 95 -6.10 1.05 2.73
C GLU A 95 -5.63 1.38 1.32
N GLN A 96 -4.36 1.77 1.16
CA GLN A 96 -3.81 2.12 -0.15
C GLN A 96 -3.71 0.91 -1.08
N LEU A 97 -3.31 -0.26 -0.57
CA LEU A 97 -3.29 -1.50 -1.35
C LEU A 97 -4.70 -2.00 -1.68
N TYR A 98 -5.68 -1.78 -0.80
CA TYR A 98 -7.09 -2.10 -1.03
C TYR A 98 -7.68 -1.23 -2.14
N VAL A 99 -7.39 0.07 -2.16
CA VAL A 99 -7.80 0.97 -3.25
C VAL A 99 -7.22 0.47 -4.58
N LEU A 100 -5.95 0.08 -4.59
CA LEU A 100 -5.29 -0.48 -5.77
C LEU A 100 -5.97 -1.77 -6.26
N ALA A 101 -6.34 -2.67 -5.34
CA ALA A 101 -7.06 -3.90 -5.66
C ALA A 101 -8.48 -3.68 -6.20
N THR A 102 -9.11 -2.55 -5.88
CA THR A 102 -10.53 -2.29 -6.20
C THR A 102 -10.74 -1.34 -7.38
N ASP A 103 -9.75 -0.47 -7.70
CA ASP A 103 -9.81 0.47 -8.83
C ASP A 103 -9.30 -0.16 -10.15
N GLY A 104 -8.60 -1.30 -10.07
CA GLY A 104 -8.07 -2.04 -11.22
C GLY A 104 -8.99 -3.15 -11.76
N THR A 105 -8.67 -3.67 -12.96
CA THR A 105 -9.26 -4.91 -13.54
C THR A 105 -8.63 -6.17 -12.91
N ILE A 106 -8.24 -6.01 -11.66
CA ILE A 106 -7.24 -6.76 -10.92
C ILE A 106 -7.95 -7.93 -10.22
N VAL A 107 -7.29 -9.08 -10.19
CA VAL A 107 -7.87 -10.44 -10.16
C VAL A 107 -7.86 -10.98 -8.73
N ASP A 108 -8.41 -12.19 -8.50
CA ASP A 108 -8.46 -12.87 -7.19
C ASP A 108 -7.10 -12.90 -6.44
N ALA A 109 -5.97 -12.87 -7.15
CA ALA A 109 -4.61 -12.94 -6.59
C ALA A 109 -4.21 -11.72 -5.75
N GLU A 110 -4.77 -10.53 -6.01
CA GLU A 110 -4.50 -9.35 -5.17
C GLU A 110 -5.23 -9.39 -3.84
N TRP A 111 -6.38 -10.05 -3.77
CA TRP A 111 -7.10 -10.28 -2.52
C TRP A 111 -6.34 -11.23 -1.60
N ASP A 112 -5.69 -12.26 -2.14
CA ASP A 112 -4.83 -13.17 -1.38
C ASP A 112 -3.66 -12.41 -0.70
N ILE A 113 -3.13 -11.35 -1.32
CA ILE A 113 -2.08 -10.51 -0.73
C ILE A 113 -2.61 -9.72 0.47
N LEU A 114 -3.79 -9.10 0.33
CA LEU A 114 -4.43 -8.33 1.39
C LEU A 114 -4.80 -9.22 2.57
N GLU A 115 -5.40 -10.37 2.31
CA GLU A 115 -5.73 -11.36 3.34
C GLU A 115 -4.47 -11.82 4.09
N TRP A 116 -3.41 -12.17 3.35
CA TRP A 116 -2.15 -12.57 3.96
C TRP A 116 -1.53 -11.48 4.84
N LEU A 117 -1.58 -10.21 4.44
CA LEU A 117 -1.07 -9.08 5.24
C LEU A 117 -1.85 -8.91 6.55
N ASP A 118 -3.18 -8.90 6.48
CA ASP A 118 -4.07 -8.79 7.66
C ASP A 118 -3.85 -9.94 8.64
N GLU A 119 -3.81 -11.19 8.15
CA GLU A 119 -3.51 -12.36 8.97
C GLU A 119 -2.13 -12.27 9.63
N THR A 120 -1.13 -11.83 8.87
CA THR A 120 0.26 -11.75 9.37
C THR A 120 0.40 -10.70 10.47
N TRP A 121 -0.26 -9.54 10.33
CA TRP A 121 -0.21 -8.51 11.37
C TRP A 121 -0.99 -8.92 12.62
N ARG A 122 -2.16 -9.56 12.48
CA ARG A 122 -2.94 -10.09 13.61
C ARG A 122 -2.15 -11.11 14.41
N ALA A 123 -1.52 -12.07 13.73
CA ALA A 123 -0.70 -13.10 14.38
C ALA A 123 0.48 -12.52 15.20
N ARG A 124 0.94 -11.31 14.87
CA ARG A 124 2.01 -10.60 15.58
C ARG A 124 1.51 -9.70 16.71
N GLY A 125 0.28 -9.19 16.61
CA GLY A 125 -0.37 -8.37 17.63
C GLY A 125 -0.90 -9.17 18.83
N ASP A 126 -1.21 -10.45 18.62
CA ASP A 126 -1.74 -11.36 19.64
C ASP A 126 -0.64 -12.04 20.52
N GLY A 127 0.59 -11.51 20.52
CA GLY A 127 1.78 -12.07 21.20
C GLY A 127 2.24 -11.33 22.45
#